data_AF-A0A9D5P4P5-F1
#
_entry.id   AF-A0A9D5P4P5-F1
#
_cell.length_a   1.000
_cell.length_b   1.000
_cell.length_c   1.000
_cell.angle_alpha   90.00
_cell.angle_beta   90.00
_cell.angle_gamma   90.00
#
_symmetry.space_group_name_H-M   'P 1'
#
loop_
_entity.id
_entity.type
_entity.pdbx_description
1 polymer ?
#
loop_
_entity_poly.entity_id
_entity_poly.type
_entity_poly.pdbx_seq_one_letter_code
_entity_poly.pdbx_strand_id
1 'polypeptide(L)'
;MEKLNQDKESHRLEKRLNERFIKAMATYHLIEDDDRILVGLSGGKDSLLLTELLAKRSCIQHPRFKVEALHVRMENIHYESDTSYLEQFCGKLGVKLHIRTTSFEIGSPANARDARRQKQPCFLCSWMRRKELFNLAQELGCNKIALGHHQDDILHTALMNLTFQGRFGSMPALLKMRKMPLTIIRPLCMMEEKDIKAYADLHGYQKQAKLCPYETDSHRTDIRRLYEEIERMNPEARYSIWNALNADSKLIEET
;
A
#
# COMPACT_ATOMS: atom_id res chain seq x y z
N MET A 1 34.58 8.34 11.68
CA MET A 1 34.32 6.95 11.24
C MET A 1 32.83 6.61 11.27
N GLU A 2 32.07 7.05 12.28
CA GLU A 2 30.61 6.80 12.37
C GLU A 2 29.79 7.36 11.20
N LYS A 3 30.05 8.60 10.77
CA LYS A 3 29.33 9.24 9.65
C LYS A 3 29.52 8.48 8.31
N LEU A 4 30.74 8.03 8.04
CA LEU A 4 31.08 7.23 6.85
C LEU A 4 30.44 5.83 6.88
N ASN A 5 30.24 5.24 8.07
CA ASN A 5 29.54 3.97 8.23
C ASN A 5 28.02 4.16 8.10
N GLN A 6 27.44 5.24 8.61
CA GLN A 6 26.03 5.57 8.42
C GLN A 6 25.69 5.81 6.94
N ASP A 7 26.54 6.55 6.21
CA ASP A 7 26.33 6.79 4.77
C ASP A 7 26.41 5.48 3.95
N LYS A 8 27.33 4.57 4.32
CA LYS A 8 27.42 3.25 3.69
C LYS A 8 26.20 2.37 3.97
N GLU A 9 25.69 2.36 5.19
CA GLU A 9 24.50 1.60 5.56
C GLU A 9 23.23 2.17 4.90
N SER A 10 23.10 3.50 4.80
CA SER A 10 22.01 4.15 4.06
C SER A 10 22.02 3.72 2.59
N HIS A 11 23.19 3.80 1.95
CA HIS A 11 23.32 3.41 0.55
C HIS A 11 23.00 1.92 0.32
N ARG A 12 23.41 1.04 1.25
CA ARG A 12 23.06 -0.39 1.21
C ARG A 12 21.56 -0.63 1.33
N LEU A 13 20.88 0.09 2.22
CA LEU A 13 19.44 0.00 2.40
C LEU A 13 18.68 0.49 1.16
N GLU A 14 19.04 1.65 0.63
CA GLU A 14 18.47 2.22 -0.61
C GLU A 14 18.62 1.25 -1.78
N LYS A 15 19.84 0.69 -1.94
CA LYS A 15 20.12 -0.31 -2.98
C LYS A 15 19.25 -1.54 -2.80
N ARG A 16 19.16 -2.10 -1.58
CA ARG A 16 18.34 -3.28 -1.27
C ARG A 16 16.86 -3.04 -1.58
N LEU A 17 16.31 -1.89 -1.18
CA LEU A 17 14.93 -1.53 -1.47
C LEU A 17 14.73 -1.39 -2.99
N ASN A 18 15.59 -0.66 -3.68
CA ASN A 18 15.47 -0.49 -5.14
C ASN A 18 15.57 -1.83 -5.89
N GLU A 19 16.47 -2.74 -5.48
CA GLU A 19 16.55 -4.10 -6.04
C GLU A 19 15.26 -4.89 -5.82
N ARG A 20 14.69 -4.85 -4.61
CA ARG A 20 13.40 -5.50 -4.30
C ARG A 20 12.25 -4.89 -5.11
N PHE A 21 12.23 -3.58 -5.29
CA PHE A 21 11.24 -2.88 -6.09
C PHE A 21 11.29 -3.29 -7.56
N ILE A 22 12.49 -3.27 -8.16
CA ILE A 22 12.71 -3.70 -9.56
C ILE A 22 12.37 -5.17 -9.73
N LYS A 23 12.79 -6.03 -8.79
CA LYS A 23 12.45 -7.45 -8.80
C LYS A 23 10.95 -7.68 -8.76
N ALA A 24 10.21 -6.96 -7.91
CA ALA A 24 8.75 -7.07 -7.83
C ALA A 24 8.08 -6.66 -9.14
N MET A 25 8.49 -5.54 -9.73
CA MET A 25 7.95 -5.08 -11.02
C MET A 25 8.19 -6.10 -12.14
N ALA A 26 9.39 -6.68 -12.21
CA ALA A 26 9.75 -7.67 -13.22
C ALA A 26 9.06 -9.02 -12.99
N THR A 27 8.99 -9.49 -11.75
CA THR A 27 8.42 -10.81 -11.40
C THR A 27 6.92 -10.87 -11.64
N TYR A 28 6.19 -9.80 -11.33
CA TYR A 28 4.72 -9.76 -11.43
C TYR A 28 4.21 -8.89 -12.57
N HIS A 29 5.09 -8.47 -13.49
CA HIS A 29 4.76 -7.62 -14.65
C HIS A 29 3.85 -6.44 -14.30
N LEU A 30 4.22 -5.69 -13.25
CA LEU A 30 3.33 -4.69 -12.64
C LEU A 30 3.13 -3.44 -13.52
N ILE A 31 4.13 -3.08 -14.33
CA ILE A 31 4.14 -1.86 -15.14
C ILE A 31 4.54 -2.21 -16.57
N GLU A 32 3.81 -1.62 -17.52
CA GLU A 32 3.94 -1.78 -18.97
C GLU A 32 4.08 -0.39 -19.61
N ASP A 33 4.47 -0.35 -20.89
CA ASP A 33 4.52 0.89 -21.66
C ASP A 33 3.12 1.53 -21.76
N ASP A 34 3.11 2.86 -21.73
CA ASP A 34 1.93 3.74 -21.80
C ASP A 34 0.96 3.64 -20.63
N ASP A 35 1.36 2.97 -19.54
CA ASP A 35 0.60 2.95 -18.29
C ASP A 35 0.36 4.35 -17.72
N ARG A 36 -0.83 4.54 -17.16
CA ARG A 36 -1.21 5.68 -16.34
C ARG A 36 -1.59 5.18 -14.96
N ILE A 37 -0.73 5.47 -14.01
CA ILE A 37 -0.79 4.92 -12.65
C ILE A 37 -1.25 5.99 -11.67
N LEU A 38 -2.33 5.70 -10.95
CA LEU A 38 -2.78 6.50 -9.81
C LEU A 38 -2.30 5.89 -8.49
N VAL A 39 -1.51 6.61 -7.71
CA VAL A 39 -1.02 6.17 -6.40
C VAL A 39 -1.98 6.59 -5.30
N GLY A 40 -2.39 5.65 -4.44
CA GLY A 40 -3.12 5.96 -3.22
C GLY A 40 -2.18 6.52 -2.14
N LEU A 41 -2.12 7.84 -2.02
CA LEU A 41 -1.24 8.54 -1.07
C LEU A 41 -1.95 8.80 0.26
N SER A 42 -1.75 7.90 1.23
CA SER A 42 -2.28 8.09 2.59
C SER A 42 -1.54 9.13 3.41
N GLY A 43 -0.28 9.42 3.08
CA GLY A 43 0.65 10.22 3.89
C GLY A 43 1.38 9.42 4.97
N GLY A 44 1.25 8.08 4.96
CA GLY A 44 2.10 7.19 5.74
C GLY A 44 3.40 6.85 5.03
N LYS A 45 4.37 6.32 5.78
CA LYS A 45 5.71 5.93 5.30
C LYS A 45 5.68 5.08 4.03
N ASP A 46 4.76 4.12 3.96
CA ASP A 46 4.69 3.13 2.88
C ASP A 46 4.16 3.77 1.58
N SER A 47 3.17 4.67 1.66
CA SER A 47 2.64 5.37 0.48
C SER A 47 3.56 6.48 -0.01
N LEU A 48 4.32 7.12 0.89
CA LEU A 48 5.38 8.07 0.54
C LEU A 48 6.51 7.37 -0.22
N LEU A 49 7.02 6.25 0.31
CA LEU A 49 8.06 5.46 -0.34
C LEU A 49 7.62 4.97 -1.72
N LEU A 50 6.40 4.44 -1.82
CA LEU A 50 5.84 4.00 -3.11
C LEU A 50 5.82 5.15 -4.14
N THR A 51 5.36 6.33 -3.73
CA THR A 51 5.30 7.50 -4.61
C THR A 51 6.70 7.91 -5.06
N GLU A 52 7.67 7.93 -4.15
CA GLU A 52 9.06 8.26 -4.48
C GLU A 52 9.69 7.27 -5.47
N LEU A 53 9.52 5.97 -5.23
CA LEU A 53 10.09 4.93 -6.10
C LEU A 53 9.44 4.93 -7.49
N LEU A 54 8.12 5.10 -7.57
CA LEU A 54 7.42 5.22 -8.86
C LEU A 54 7.79 6.50 -9.60
N ALA A 55 7.94 7.62 -8.91
CA ALA A 55 8.38 8.88 -9.51
C ALA A 55 9.78 8.73 -10.12
N LYS A 56 10.75 8.25 -9.34
CA LYS A 56 12.12 7.95 -9.81
C LYS A 56 12.11 6.99 -11.01
N ARG A 57 11.26 5.96 -10.98
CA ARG A 57 11.15 4.98 -12.07
C ARG A 57 10.51 5.58 -13.32
N SER A 58 9.56 6.50 -13.19
CA SER A 58 8.89 7.16 -14.32
C SER A 58 9.82 8.06 -15.14
N CYS A 59 10.95 8.49 -14.57
CA CYS A 59 12.01 9.20 -15.30
C CYS A 59 12.83 8.30 -16.23
N ILE A 60 12.71 6.98 -16.11
CA ILE A 60 13.44 6.01 -16.95
C ILE A 60 12.64 5.75 -18.22
N GLN A 61 13.32 5.66 -19.37
CA GLN A 61 12.65 5.56 -20.67
C GLN A 61 11.91 4.24 -20.93
N HIS A 62 12.17 3.18 -20.17
CA HIS A 62 11.51 1.88 -20.37
C HIS A 62 11.19 1.17 -19.05
N PRO A 63 9.91 0.85 -18.79
CA PRO A 63 8.72 1.27 -19.54
C PRO A 63 8.46 2.78 -19.41
N ARG A 64 7.81 3.41 -20.39
CA ARG A 64 7.30 4.79 -20.32
C ARG A 64 5.91 4.78 -19.69
N PHE A 65 5.75 5.44 -18.55
CA PHE A 65 4.47 5.52 -17.86
C PHE A 65 4.33 6.86 -17.15
N LYS A 66 3.10 7.20 -16.76
CA LYS A 66 2.78 8.41 -16.00
C LYS A 66 2.31 8.04 -14.60
N VAL A 67 2.71 8.86 -13.64
CA VAL A 67 2.34 8.68 -12.23
C VAL A 67 1.66 9.95 -11.72
N GLU A 68 0.47 9.78 -11.16
CA GLU A 68 -0.25 10.80 -10.42
C GLU A 68 -0.61 10.24 -9.05
N ALA A 69 -0.80 11.10 -8.05
CA ALA A 69 -1.12 10.69 -6.68
C ALA A 69 -2.49 11.23 -6.26
N LEU A 70 -3.22 10.46 -5.46
CA LEU A 70 -4.47 10.89 -4.83
C LEU A 70 -4.39 10.75 -3.32
N HIS A 71 -4.62 11.86 -2.61
CA HIS A 71 -4.92 11.87 -1.19
C HIS A 71 -6.42 12.06 -0.95
N VAL A 72 -7.04 11.13 -0.21
CA VAL A 72 -8.48 11.20 0.14
C VAL A 72 -8.66 11.59 1.60
N ARG A 73 -9.24 12.76 1.82
CA ARG A 73 -9.62 13.30 3.12
C ARG A 73 -11.01 12.79 3.53
N MET A 74 -11.18 12.56 4.82
CA MET A 74 -12.46 12.22 5.44
C MET A 74 -12.88 13.38 6.34
N GLU A 75 -13.97 14.07 6.02
CA GLU A 75 -14.42 15.23 6.82
C GLU A 75 -14.83 14.84 8.24
N ASN A 76 -15.39 13.65 8.37
CA ASN A 76 -16.01 13.12 9.59
C ASN A 76 -15.07 12.26 10.46
N ILE A 77 -13.79 12.13 10.07
CA ILE A 77 -12.78 11.39 10.86
C ILE A 77 -11.64 12.35 11.18
N HIS A 78 -11.30 12.48 12.47
CA HIS A 78 -10.16 13.26 12.95
C HIS A 78 -8.80 12.60 12.66
N TYR A 79 -8.58 12.24 11.39
CA TYR A 79 -7.29 11.81 10.84
C TYR A 79 -6.74 12.97 10.01
N GLU A 80 -5.56 13.46 10.36
CA GLU A 80 -4.92 14.58 9.67
C GLU A 80 -3.55 14.17 9.15
N SER A 81 -3.41 14.21 7.83
CA SER A 81 -2.11 14.29 7.16
C SER A 81 -1.87 15.74 6.77
N ASP A 82 -0.65 16.23 6.94
CA ASP A 82 -0.31 17.59 6.49
C ASP A 82 -0.34 17.64 4.96
N THR A 83 -1.42 18.21 4.42
CA THR A 83 -1.60 18.32 2.96
C THR A 83 -0.52 19.17 2.33
N SER A 84 -0.01 20.17 3.05
CA SER A 84 1.07 21.05 2.57
C SER A 84 2.37 20.26 2.42
N TYR A 85 2.66 19.37 3.38
CA TYR A 85 3.78 18.45 3.26
C TYR A 85 3.63 17.51 2.05
N LEU A 86 2.44 16.93 1.84
CA LEU A 86 2.20 16.04 0.70
C LEU A 86 2.33 16.77 -0.64
N GLU A 87 1.81 17.99 -0.76
CA GLU A 87 1.96 18.83 -1.95
C GLU A 87 3.43 19.14 -2.24
N GLN A 88 4.20 19.54 -1.22
CA GLN A 88 5.64 19.79 -1.37
C GLN A 88 6.40 18.51 -1.73
N PHE A 89 6.06 17.38 -1.11
CA PHE A 89 6.68 16.09 -1.38
C PHE A 89 6.44 15.66 -2.83
N CYS A 90 5.18 15.67 -3.29
CA CYS A 90 4.83 15.34 -4.67
C CYS A 90 5.43 16.34 -5.67
N GLY A 91 5.43 17.64 -5.34
CA GLY A 91 6.02 18.69 -6.17
C GLY A 91 7.51 18.50 -6.40
N LYS A 92 8.28 18.13 -5.37
CA LYS A 92 9.72 17.79 -5.49
C LYS A 92 9.98 16.60 -6.42
N LEU A 93 9.04 15.66 -6.49
CA LEU A 93 9.13 14.46 -7.31
C LEU A 93 8.56 14.66 -8.73
N GLY A 94 7.98 15.82 -9.04
CA GLY A 94 7.28 16.07 -10.30
C GLY A 94 5.98 15.25 -10.45
N VAL A 95 5.41 14.75 -9.35
CA VAL A 95 4.17 13.99 -9.34
C VAL A 95 3.00 14.94 -9.08
N LYS A 96 1.96 14.88 -9.92
CA LYS A 96 0.74 15.66 -9.69
C LYS A 96 -0.06 15.05 -8.54
N LEU A 97 -0.33 15.84 -7.50
CA LEU A 97 -1.19 15.45 -6.38
C LEU A 97 -2.62 15.95 -6.59
N HIS A 98 -3.57 15.05 -6.44
CA HIS A 98 -4.99 15.33 -6.36
C HIS A 98 -5.46 15.16 -4.91
N ILE A 99 -6.26 16.10 -4.42
CA ILE A 99 -6.86 16.01 -3.10
C ILE A 99 -8.37 15.93 -3.29
N ARG A 100 -8.97 14.83 -2.82
CA ARG A 100 -10.43 14.66 -2.79
C ARG A 100 -10.90 14.59 -1.35
N THR A 101 -12.04 15.20 -1.07
CA THR A 101 -12.65 15.17 0.26
C THR A 101 -13.97 14.41 0.15
N THR A 102 -14.19 13.47 1.06
CA THR A 102 -15.42 12.68 1.14
C THR A 102 -15.84 12.52 2.59
N SER A 103 -17.07 12.06 2.81
CA SER A 103 -17.64 11.83 4.13
C SER A 103 -18.62 10.66 4.07
N PHE A 104 -18.95 10.10 5.24
CA PHE A 104 -19.99 9.09 5.37
C PHE A 104 -20.75 9.28 6.69
N GLU A 105 -22.02 8.91 6.71
CA GLU A 105 -22.82 9.00 7.92
C GLU A 105 -22.56 7.78 8.83
N ILE A 106 -22.04 8.03 10.03
CA ILE A 106 -21.90 7.02 11.07
C ILE A 106 -23.28 6.78 11.68
N GLY A 107 -23.78 5.55 11.67
CA GLY A 107 -25.07 5.19 12.29
C GLY A 107 -26.33 5.41 11.42
N SER A 108 -26.19 5.79 10.15
CA SER A 108 -27.35 5.98 9.25
C SER A 108 -28.07 4.67 8.89
N PRO A 109 -29.42 4.63 8.88
CA PRO A 109 -30.20 3.45 8.49
C PRO A 109 -29.87 2.95 7.08
N ALA A 110 -29.41 3.83 6.18
CA ALA A 110 -28.98 3.47 4.82
C ALA A 110 -27.73 2.57 4.79
N ASN A 111 -26.92 2.60 5.86
CA ASN A 111 -25.73 1.75 6.03
C ASN A 111 -26.06 0.41 6.72
N ALA A 112 -27.29 0.25 7.20
CA ALA A 112 -27.85 -0.95 7.81
C ALA A 112 -28.79 -1.65 6.82
N ARG A 113 -28.24 -2.35 5.81
CA ARG A 113 -29.04 -3.32 5.03
C ARG A 113 -29.58 -4.47 5.90
N ASP A 114 -29.11 -4.57 7.14
CA ASP A 114 -29.57 -5.50 8.16
C ASP A 114 -29.54 -4.78 9.51
N ALA A 115 -30.68 -4.65 10.19
CA ALA A 115 -30.82 -3.90 11.45
C ALA A 115 -29.94 -4.43 12.60
N ARG A 116 -29.30 -5.59 12.40
CA ARG A 116 -28.41 -6.27 13.34
C ARG A 116 -26.91 -6.06 13.10
N ARG A 117 -26.49 -5.38 12.02
CA ARG A 117 -25.06 -5.19 11.69
C ARG A 117 -24.80 -3.77 11.17
N GLN A 118 -24.56 -2.83 12.08
CA GLN A 118 -23.93 -1.57 11.71
C GLN A 118 -22.53 -1.84 11.18
N LYS A 119 -22.23 -1.39 9.95
CA LYS A 119 -20.88 -1.50 9.39
C LYS A 119 -19.91 -0.67 10.23
N GLN A 120 -18.81 -1.29 10.65
CA GLN A 120 -17.78 -0.64 11.46
C GLN A 120 -17.23 0.61 10.74
N PRO A 121 -16.99 1.75 11.43
CA PRO A 121 -16.51 3.00 10.82
C PRO A 121 -15.26 2.82 9.95
N CYS A 122 -14.32 1.95 10.35
CA CYS A 122 -13.12 1.65 9.57
C CYS A 122 -13.41 0.98 8.23
N PHE A 123 -14.44 0.12 8.16
CA PHE A 123 -14.86 -0.50 6.90
C PHE A 123 -15.44 0.55 5.94
N LEU A 124 -16.31 1.44 6.44
CA LEU A 124 -16.89 2.52 5.64
C LEU A 124 -15.82 3.50 5.14
N CYS A 125 -14.89 3.88 6.01
CA CYS A 125 -13.75 4.72 5.64
C CYS A 125 -12.92 4.10 4.50
N SER A 126 -12.49 2.84 4.65
CA SER A 126 -11.71 2.13 3.62
C SER A 126 -12.48 2.02 2.30
N TRP A 127 -13.78 1.71 2.37
CA TRP A 127 -14.66 1.62 1.22
C TRP A 127 -14.74 2.95 0.46
N MET A 128 -14.98 4.05 1.18
CA MET A 128 -15.12 5.38 0.58
C MET A 128 -13.81 5.88 -0.03
N ARG A 129 -12.65 5.68 0.62
CA ARG A 129 -11.34 5.99 0.02
C ARG A 129 -11.12 5.21 -1.27
N ARG A 130 -11.47 3.93 -1.28
CA ARG A 130 -11.32 3.07 -2.47
C ARG A 130 -12.27 3.52 -3.59
N LYS A 131 -13.50 3.92 -3.25
CA LYS A 131 -14.46 4.47 -4.22
C LYS A 131 -13.90 5.72 -4.90
N GLU A 132 -13.41 6.69 -4.13
CA GLU A 132 -12.81 7.91 -4.69
C GLU A 132 -11.57 7.60 -5.55
N LEU A 133 -10.76 6.63 -5.13
CA LEU A 133 -9.61 6.17 -5.89
C LEU A 133 -10.01 5.58 -7.25
N PHE A 134 -11.06 4.77 -7.31
CA PHE A 134 -11.57 4.22 -8.57
C PHE A 134 -12.25 5.28 -9.45
N ASN A 135 -12.97 6.23 -8.84
CA ASN A 135 -13.61 7.31 -9.57
C ASN A 135 -12.57 8.19 -10.28
N LEU A 136 -11.59 8.69 -9.52
CA LEU A 136 -10.55 9.55 -10.08
C LEU A 136 -9.67 8.81 -11.09
N ALA A 137 -9.35 7.53 -10.84
CA ALA A 137 -8.62 6.74 -11.82
C ALA A 137 -9.33 6.70 -13.18
N GLN A 138 -10.65 6.53 -13.19
CA GLN A 138 -11.43 6.56 -14.44
C GLN A 138 -11.49 7.96 -15.06
N GLU A 139 -11.68 9.00 -14.25
CA GLU A 139 -11.70 10.41 -14.71
C GLU A 139 -10.40 10.81 -15.42
N LEU A 140 -9.25 10.35 -14.91
CA LEU A 140 -7.92 10.65 -15.47
C LEU A 140 -7.48 9.67 -16.57
N GLY A 141 -8.28 8.63 -16.84
CA GLY A 141 -7.91 7.55 -17.76
C GLY A 141 -6.72 6.72 -17.26
N CYS A 142 -6.53 6.62 -15.94
CA CYS A 142 -5.58 5.70 -15.33
C CYS A 142 -6.07 4.26 -15.50
N ASN A 143 -5.20 3.38 -15.98
CA ASN A 143 -5.47 1.94 -16.12
C ASN A 143 -4.94 1.14 -14.92
N LYS A 144 -4.06 1.73 -14.09
CA LYS A 144 -3.50 1.07 -12.90
C LYS A 144 -3.62 1.93 -11.64
N ILE A 145 -3.81 1.27 -10.51
CA ILE A 145 -3.82 1.88 -9.17
C ILE A 145 -2.74 1.23 -8.32
N ALA A 146 -1.78 2.02 -7.83
CA ALA A 146 -0.70 1.53 -6.99
C ALA A 146 -1.00 1.79 -5.50
N LEU A 147 -0.83 0.75 -4.68
CA LEU A 147 -1.04 0.81 -3.23
C LEU A 147 0.22 0.39 -2.48
N GLY A 148 0.55 1.11 -1.40
CA GLY A 148 1.76 0.93 -0.59
C GLY A 148 1.76 -0.30 0.31
N HIS A 149 1.14 -1.41 -0.10
CA HIS A 149 1.14 -2.64 0.68
C HIS A 149 2.46 -3.39 0.49
N HIS A 150 3.14 -3.68 1.59
CA HIS A 150 4.43 -4.34 1.61
C HIS A 150 4.32 -5.85 1.87
N GLN A 151 5.44 -6.57 1.93
CA GLN A 151 5.45 -8.03 2.05
C GLN A 151 4.73 -8.51 3.31
N ASP A 152 5.01 -7.88 4.45
CA ASP A 152 4.40 -8.24 5.74
C ASP A 152 2.88 -8.11 5.69
N ASP A 153 2.33 -7.09 5.02
CA ASP A 153 0.87 -6.96 4.86
C ASP A 153 0.26 -8.14 4.11
N ILE A 154 0.95 -8.63 3.08
CA ILE A 154 0.53 -9.77 2.27
C ILE A 154 0.63 -11.06 3.10
N LEU A 155 1.70 -11.25 3.86
CA LEU A 155 1.87 -12.43 4.72
C LEU A 155 0.83 -12.45 5.84
N HIS A 156 0.62 -11.33 6.51
CA HIS A 156 -0.40 -11.21 7.56
C HIS A 156 -1.81 -11.42 6.99
N THR A 157 -2.10 -10.88 5.81
CA THR A 157 -3.41 -11.11 5.18
C THR A 157 -3.61 -12.59 4.80
N ALA A 158 -2.55 -13.27 4.37
CA ALA A 158 -2.60 -14.71 4.08
C ALA A 158 -2.94 -15.53 5.33
N LEU A 159 -2.25 -15.25 6.44
CA LEU A 159 -2.51 -15.91 7.72
C LEU A 159 -3.91 -15.59 8.23
N MET A 160 -4.35 -14.34 8.17
CA MET A 160 -5.69 -13.93 8.58
C MET A 160 -6.78 -14.65 7.77
N ASN A 161 -6.61 -14.75 6.44
CA ASN A 161 -7.57 -15.46 5.60
C ASN A 161 -7.59 -16.96 5.90
N LEU A 162 -6.42 -17.55 6.16
CA LEU A 162 -6.29 -18.97 6.51
C LEU A 162 -6.98 -19.28 7.84
N THR A 163 -6.74 -18.47 8.88
CA THR A 163 -7.20 -18.76 10.25
C THR A 163 -8.63 -18.31 10.52
N PHE A 164 -9.07 -17.17 9.96
CA PHE A 164 -10.39 -16.59 10.27
C PHE A 164 -11.42 -16.74 9.15
N GLN A 165 -10.99 -16.94 7.90
CA GLN A 165 -11.90 -17.05 6.75
C GLN A 165 -11.93 -18.44 6.11
N GLY A 166 -11.05 -19.36 6.54
CA GLY A 166 -10.94 -20.70 5.99
C GLY A 166 -10.56 -20.71 4.49
N ARG A 167 -9.86 -19.68 4.02
CA ARG A 167 -9.47 -19.53 2.61
C ARG A 167 -7.96 -19.36 2.48
N PHE A 168 -7.35 -20.15 1.60
CA PHE A 168 -5.98 -19.91 1.18
C PHE A 168 -5.93 -18.82 0.09
N GLY A 169 -5.56 -17.61 0.48
CA GLY A 169 -5.43 -16.46 -0.41
C GLY A 169 -4.95 -15.24 0.37
N SER A 170 -4.48 -14.21 -0.34
CA SER A 170 -4.00 -12.98 0.27
C SER A 170 -4.40 -11.74 -0.55
N MET A 171 -3.67 -10.65 -0.39
CA MET A 171 -3.66 -9.52 -1.30
C MET A 171 -2.65 -9.80 -2.43
N PRO A 172 -3.11 -10.11 -3.65
CA PRO A 172 -2.19 -10.37 -4.75
C PRO A 172 -1.37 -9.13 -5.11
N ALA A 173 -0.14 -9.32 -5.57
CA ALA A 173 0.72 -8.24 -6.06
C ALA A 173 0.10 -7.53 -7.28
N LEU A 174 -0.58 -8.29 -8.14
CA LEU A 174 -1.35 -7.80 -9.28
C LEU A 174 -2.79 -8.33 -9.22
N LEU A 175 -3.77 -7.44 -9.27
CA LEU A 175 -5.19 -7.78 -9.31
C LEU A 175 -5.86 -7.06 -10.49
N LYS A 176 -6.23 -7.81 -11.53
CA LYS A 176 -7.04 -7.28 -12.64
C LYS A 176 -8.51 -7.29 -12.23
N MET A 177 -9.21 -6.18 -12.41
CA MET A 177 -10.62 -6.10 -12.04
C MET A 177 -11.53 -6.66 -13.14
N ARG A 178 -12.46 -7.55 -12.79
CA ARG A 178 -13.47 -8.09 -13.72
C ARG A 178 -14.35 -7.03 -14.39
N LYS A 179 -14.79 -6.05 -13.60
CA LYS A 179 -15.91 -5.16 -13.96
C LYS A 179 -15.47 -3.80 -14.47
N MET A 180 -14.18 -3.49 -14.39
CA MET A 180 -13.62 -2.20 -14.77
C MET A 180 -12.25 -2.44 -15.40
N PRO A 181 -11.84 -1.66 -16.43
CA PRO A 181 -10.52 -1.76 -17.05
C PRO A 181 -9.45 -1.14 -16.15
N LEU A 182 -9.39 -1.59 -14.89
CA LEU A 182 -8.49 -1.13 -13.85
C LEU A 182 -7.73 -2.32 -13.27
N THR A 183 -6.44 -2.14 -13.05
CA THR A 183 -5.59 -3.12 -12.37
C THR A 183 -5.02 -2.52 -11.09
N ILE A 184 -5.15 -3.22 -9.96
CA ILE A 184 -4.48 -2.83 -8.72
C ILE A 184 -3.10 -3.50 -8.68
N ILE A 185 -2.08 -2.71 -8.42
CA ILE A 185 -0.69 -3.17 -8.28
C ILE A 185 -0.14 -2.83 -6.90
N ARG A 186 0.74 -3.69 -6.38
CA ARG A 186 1.44 -3.51 -5.10
C ARG A 186 2.95 -3.62 -5.30
N PRO A 187 3.62 -2.55 -5.78
CA PRO A 187 5.05 -2.61 -6.10
C PRO A 187 5.96 -2.89 -4.90
N LEU A 188 5.52 -2.62 -3.67
CA LEU A 188 6.28 -2.89 -2.44
C LEU A 188 6.13 -4.34 -1.94
N CYS A 189 5.46 -5.23 -2.68
CA CYS A 189 5.10 -6.57 -2.22
C CYS A 189 6.30 -7.47 -1.82
N MET A 190 7.51 -7.15 -2.25
CA MET A 190 8.74 -7.87 -1.87
C MET A 190 9.63 -7.11 -0.87
N MET A 191 9.10 -6.05 -0.25
CA MET A 191 9.81 -5.24 0.75
C MET A 191 9.31 -5.55 2.15
N GLU A 192 10.24 -5.57 3.10
CA GLU A 192 9.93 -5.78 4.51
C GLU A 192 9.61 -4.45 5.20
N GLU A 193 8.65 -4.44 6.12
CA GLU A 193 8.27 -3.22 6.86
C GLU A 193 9.48 -2.59 7.58
N LYS A 194 10.38 -3.42 8.11
CA LYS A 194 11.59 -2.96 8.82
C LYS A 194 12.50 -2.10 7.93
N ASP A 195 12.63 -2.44 6.66
CA ASP A 195 13.46 -1.72 5.70
C ASP A 195 12.80 -0.39 5.31
N ILE A 196 11.48 -0.42 5.09
CA ILE A 196 10.68 0.77 4.76
C ILE A 196 10.74 1.77 5.91
N LYS A 197 10.60 1.29 7.15
CA LYS A 197 10.71 2.12 8.36
C LYS A 197 12.10 2.75 8.47
N ALA A 198 13.15 1.96 8.33
CA ALA A 198 14.53 2.46 8.38
C ALA A 198 14.80 3.51 7.30
N TYR A 199 14.29 3.30 6.08
CA TYR A 199 14.42 4.27 4.98
C TYR A 199 13.67 5.56 5.29
N ALA A 200 12.44 5.47 5.78
CA ALA A 200 11.61 6.60 6.15
C ALA A 200 12.27 7.45 7.27
N ASP A 201 12.85 6.80 8.27
CA ASP A 201 13.58 7.48 9.35
C ASP A 201 14.84 8.18 8.82
N LEU A 202 15.60 7.55 7.92
CA LEU A 202 16.79 8.14 7.29
C LEU A 202 16.47 9.33 6.38
N HIS A 203 15.38 9.24 5.62
CA HIS A 203 14.95 10.27 4.68
C HIS A 203 14.06 11.36 5.32
N GLY A 204 13.82 11.27 6.63
CA GLY A 204 13.05 12.27 7.38
C GLY A 204 11.60 12.37 6.94
N TYR A 205 10.97 11.24 6.60
CA TYR A 205 9.54 11.22 6.29
C TYR A 205 8.73 11.71 7.50
N GLN A 206 7.83 12.66 7.26
CA GLN A 206 6.97 13.16 8.33
C GLN A 206 5.93 12.10 8.68
N LYS A 207 5.81 11.83 9.99
CA LYS A 207 4.70 11.03 10.50
C LYS A 207 3.40 11.82 10.36
N GLN A 208 2.29 11.10 10.26
CA GLN A 208 0.96 11.71 10.22
C GLN A 208 0.74 12.58 11.46
N ALA A 209 0.08 13.73 11.27
CA ALA A 209 -0.12 14.71 12.31
C ALA A 209 -1.08 14.20 13.41
N LYS A 210 -2.09 13.42 13.04
CA LYS A 210 -3.03 12.76 13.97
C LYS A 210 -3.29 11.32 13.56
N LEU A 211 -3.12 10.41 14.52
CA LEU A 211 -3.50 9.00 14.39
C LEU A 211 -5.04 8.85 14.36
N CYS A 212 -5.52 7.79 13.74
CA CYS A 212 -6.96 7.57 13.60
C CYS A 212 -7.58 7.15 14.94
N PRO A 213 -8.65 7.80 15.42
CA PRO A 213 -9.27 7.47 16.71
C PRO A 213 -10.00 6.10 16.70
N TYR A 214 -10.27 5.55 15.52
CA TYR A 214 -10.91 4.24 15.34
C TYR A 214 -9.89 3.11 15.08
N GLU A 215 -8.59 3.39 15.24
CA GLU A 215 -7.54 2.38 15.16
C GLU A 215 -7.57 1.52 16.44
N THR A 216 -8.50 0.56 16.50
CA THR A 216 -8.60 -0.42 17.57
C THR A 216 -7.75 -1.66 17.27
N ASP A 217 -7.33 -2.36 18.33
CA ASP A 217 -6.70 -3.68 18.21
C ASP A 217 -7.59 -4.59 17.37
N SER A 218 -7.07 -4.99 16.21
CA SER A 218 -7.77 -5.81 15.23
C SER A 218 -7.15 -7.18 15.17
N HIS A 219 -7.78 -8.12 14.46
CA HIS A 219 -7.15 -9.40 14.11
C HIS A 219 -5.76 -9.24 13.48
N ARG A 220 -5.42 -8.06 12.94
CA ARG A 220 -4.08 -7.75 12.44
C ARG A 220 -3.02 -7.73 13.55
N THR A 221 -3.34 -7.22 14.74
CA THR A 221 -2.41 -7.22 15.89
C THR A 221 -2.14 -8.66 16.34
N ASP A 222 -3.19 -9.48 16.44
CA ASP A 222 -3.08 -10.89 16.84
C ASP A 222 -2.26 -11.69 15.83
N ILE A 223 -2.54 -11.51 14.53
CA ILE A 223 -1.78 -12.17 13.45
C ILE A 223 -0.33 -11.72 13.43
N ARG A 224 -0.03 -10.45 13.74
CA ARG A 224 1.37 -9.99 13.80
C ARG A 224 2.14 -10.70 14.92
N ARG A 225 1.54 -10.82 16.11
CA ARG A 225 2.12 -11.60 17.22
C ARG A 225 2.30 -13.07 16.84
N LEU A 226 1.30 -13.67 16.20
CA LEU A 226 1.40 -15.05 15.71
C LEU A 226 2.53 -15.20 14.66
N TYR A 227 2.66 -14.25 13.75
CA TYR A 227 3.71 -14.26 12.74
C TYR A 227 5.12 -14.16 13.36
N GLU A 228 5.30 -13.32 14.38
CA GLU A 228 6.54 -13.24 15.16
C GLU A 228 6.89 -14.60 15.82
N GLU A 229 5.90 -15.31 16.35
CA GLU A 229 6.08 -16.65 16.91
C GLU A 229 6.46 -17.69 15.84
N ILE A 230 5.84 -17.62 14.66
CA ILE A 230 6.18 -18.47 13.53
C ILE A 230 7.62 -18.22 13.06
N GLU A 231 8.05 -16.96 12.93
CA GLU A 231 9.43 -16.61 12.56
C GLU A 231 10.43 -17.06 13.63
N ARG A 232 10.05 -17.04 14.92
CA ARG A 232 10.88 -17.57 16.01
C ARG A 232 11.07 -19.08 15.92
N MET A 233 10.03 -19.81 15.51
CA MET A 233 10.09 -21.26 15.31
C MET A 233 10.87 -21.64 14.05
N ASN A 234 10.70 -20.87 12.97
CA ASN A 234 11.38 -21.08 11.70
C ASN A 234 11.80 -19.74 11.11
N PRO A 235 13.10 -19.38 11.15
CA PRO A 235 13.61 -18.14 10.55
C PRO A 235 13.32 -18.01 9.05
N GLU A 236 13.11 -19.13 8.35
CA GLU A 236 12.76 -19.18 6.92
C GLU A 236 11.23 -19.16 6.67
N ALA A 237 10.42 -18.94 7.70
CA ALA A 237 8.96 -18.95 7.56
C ALA A 237 8.46 -17.92 6.55
N ARG A 238 9.04 -16.72 6.54
CA ARG A 238 8.76 -15.69 5.54
C ARG A 238 8.87 -16.23 4.11
N TYR A 239 10.00 -16.85 3.81
CA TYR A 239 10.28 -17.43 2.50
C TYR A 239 9.34 -18.60 2.18
N SER A 240 9.09 -19.46 3.18
CA SER A 240 8.20 -20.61 3.05
C SER A 240 6.76 -20.19 2.73
N ILE A 241 6.21 -19.23 3.46
CA ILE A 241 4.84 -18.72 3.25
C ILE A 241 4.75 -17.97 1.92
N TRP A 242 5.75 -17.14 1.58
CA TRP A 242 5.80 -16.44 0.30
C TRP A 242 5.83 -17.40 -0.89
N ASN A 243 6.65 -18.44 -0.80
CA ASN A 243 6.72 -19.48 -1.83
C ASN A 243 5.41 -20.26 -1.96
N ALA A 244 4.73 -20.57 -0.84
CA ALA A 244 3.43 -21.23 -0.88
C ALA A 244 2.39 -20.35 -1.62
N LEU A 245 2.37 -19.04 -1.34
CA LEU A 245 1.51 -18.10 -2.07
C LEU A 245 1.85 -18.04 -3.56
N ASN A 246 3.14 -18.08 -3.92
CA ASN A 246 3.57 -18.05 -5.30
C ASN A 246 3.25 -19.35 -6.04
N ALA A 247 3.47 -20.51 -5.41
CA ALA A 247 3.22 -21.83 -5.98
C ALA A 247 1.75 -22.06 -6.32
N ASP A 248 0.83 -21.54 -5.51
CA ASP A 248 -0.62 -21.64 -5.73
C ASP A 248 -1.22 -20.44 -6.47
N SER A 249 -0.36 -19.63 -7.12
CA SER A 249 -0.75 -18.45 -7.90
C SER A 249 -1.64 -17.47 -7.14
N LYS A 250 -1.35 -17.25 -5.84
CA LYS A 250 -2.09 -16.31 -4.98
C LYS A 250 -1.56 -14.87 -5.04
N LEU A 251 -0.46 -14.65 -5.76
CA LEU A 251 0.17 -13.33 -5.92
C LEU A 251 -0.22 -12.62 -7.21
N ILE A 252 -0.85 -13.31 -8.16
CA ILE A 252 -1.44 -12.71 -9.36
C ILE A 252 -2.89 -13.19 -9.43
N GLU A 253 -3.81 -12.26 -9.51
CA GLU A 253 -5.23 -12.56 -9.72
C GLU A 253 -5.69 -11.85 -10.98
N GLU A 254 -5.89 -12.65 -12.04
CA GLU A 254 -6.52 -12.21 -13.28
C GLU A 254 -7.98 -12.63 -13.22
N THR A 255 -8.78 -11.80 -12.55
CA THR A 255 -10.16 -12.12 -12.24
C THR A 255 -11.03 -11.92 -13.47
#